data_AF-A0A5C7EVV7-F1
#
_entry.id   AF-A0A5C7EVV7-F1
#
_cell.length_a   1.000
_cell.length_b   1.000
_cell.length_c   1.000
_cell.angle_alpha   90.00
_cell.angle_beta   90.00
_cell.angle_gamma   90.00
#
_symmetry.space_group_name_H-M   'P 1'
#
loop_
_entity.id
_entity.type
_entity.pdbx_description
1 polymer ?
#
loop_
_entity_poly.entity_id
_entity_poly.type
_entity_poly.pdbx_seq_one_letter_code
_entity_poly.pdbx_strand_id
1 'polypeptide(L)'
;MQTTVAALSLPDTELVRRAVADPPHWAGRKILPWDEDAFRAVEPFVVEKYWSGQHSINVFEVVGTQHPDYQGMTWLEFLQQGKRMRQNLALQESNPDYYLEDAVKLPTMYYVAIDGSGWYVAGDGNHRTCIARFMFHRMGRTMLHGVNVESYRTDRHAAEVFRALREMITRKGLPLLAEPYREKLSRDDTGGWMRETYRVGILLRDLAKGTEEVLAPMEAERKLDGIKRENRLRRWWRRIVG
;
A
#
# COMPACT_ATOMS: atom_id res chain seq x y z
N MET A 1 -13.14 17.34 -42.58
CA MET A 1 -12.51 16.03 -42.35
C MET A 1 -13.02 15.49 -41.03
N GLN A 2 -13.91 14.50 -41.07
CA GLN A 2 -14.35 13.77 -39.89
C GLN A 2 -13.30 12.68 -39.62
N THR A 3 -12.62 12.78 -38.48
CA THR A 3 -11.71 11.73 -38.02
C THR A 3 -12.55 10.63 -37.40
N THR A 4 -12.77 9.55 -38.15
CA THR A 4 -13.41 8.34 -37.65
C THR A 4 -12.48 7.71 -36.60
N VAL A 5 -12.84 7.81 -35.33
CA VAL A 5 -12.18 7.04 -34.27
C VAL A 5 -12.55 5.58 -34.52
N ALA A 6 -11.60 4.79 -35.01
CA ALA A 6 -11.79 3.35 -35.14
C ALA A 6 -12.15 2.79 -33.75
N ALA A 7 -13.33 2.20 -33.61
CA ALA A 7 -13.67 1.41 -32.44
C ALA A 7 -12.65 0.27 -32.34
N LEU A 8 -11.74 0.36 -31.37
CA LEU A 8 -10.79 -0.70 -31.10
C LEU A 8 -11.60 -1.96 -30.74
N SER A 9 -11.52 -2.99 -31.57
CA SER A 9 -12.15 -4.27 -31.27
C SER A 9 -11.55 -4.86 -30.00
N LEU A 10 -12.43 -5.41 -29.15
CA LEU A 10 -12.01 -6.10 -27.93
C LEU A 10 -11.04 -7.25 -28.27
N PRO A 11 -10.10 -7.60 -27.37
CA PRO A 11 -9.21 -8.73 -27.59
C PRO A 11 -10.03 -10.03 -27.72
N ASP A 12 -9.78 -10.79 -28.79
CA ASP A 12 -10.42 -12.07 -29.05
C ASP A 12 -9.44 -13.22 -28.78
N THR A 13 -9.15 -13.46 -27.50
CA THR A 13 -8.38 -14.64 -27.06
C THR A 13 -9.29 -15.61 -26.32
N GLU A 14 -8.88 -16.88 -26.24
CA GLU A 14 -9.64 -17.89 -25.51
C GLU A 14 -9.83 -17.52 -24.03
N LEU A 15 -8.82 -16.90 -23.41
CA LEU A 15 -8.91 -16.43 -22.03
C LEU A 15 -10.01 -15.38 -21.85
N VAL A 16 -10.08 -14.39 -22.76
CA VAL A 16 -11.08 -13.32 -22.70
C VAL A 16 -12.48 -13.87 -22.99
N ARG A 17 -12.65 -14.68 -24.04
CA ARG A 17 -13.95 -15.27 -24.38
C ARG A 17 -14.52 -16.07 -23.21
N ARG A 18 -13.69 -16.86 -22.52
CA ARG A 18 -14.10 -17.63 -21.33
C ARG A 18 -14.42 -16.74 -20.14
N ALA A 19 -13.58 -15.74 -19.87
CA ALA A 19 -13.79 -14.80 -18.77
C ALA A 19 -15.08 -13.97 -18.92
N VAL A 20 -15.52 -13.71 -20.16
CA VAL A 20 -16.79 -13.01 -20.44
C VAL A 20 -17.98 -13.97 -20.37
N ALA A 21 -17.85 -15.19 -20.90
CA ALA A 21 -18.93 -16.17 -20.93
C ALA A 21 -19.29 -16.71 -19.54
N ASP A 22 -18.28 -16.91 -18.68
CA ASP A 22 -18.44 -17.41 -17.32
C ASP A 22 -17.49 -16.64 -16.37
N PRO A 23 -17.85 -15.40 -16.00
CA PRO A 23 -16.97 -14.55 -15.21
C PRO A 23 -16.82 -15.08 -13.78
N PRO A 24 -15.58 -15.19 -13.27
CA PRO A 24 -15.35 -15.49 -11.86
C PRO A 24 -16.08 -14.49 -10.95
N HIS A 25 -16.56 -14.94 -9.78
CA HIS A 25 -17.31 -14.09 -8.84
C HIS A 25 -16.58 -12.80 -8.41
N TRP A 26 -15.24 -12.75 -8.53
CA TRP A 26 -14.41 -11.59 -8.21
C TRP A 26 -14.16 -10.66 -9.41
N ALA A 27 -14.52 -11.05 -10.63
CA ALA A 27 -14.18 -10.33 -11.86
C ALA A 27 -14.80 -8.92 -11.92
N GLY A 28 -15.95 -8.74 -11.28
CA GLY A 28 -16.62 -7.44 -11.12
C GLY A 28 -16.07 -6.55 -9.99
N ARG A 29 -15.06 -7.01 -9.22
CA ARG A 29 -14.43 -6.17 -8.19
C ARG A 29 -13.56 -5.10 -8.85
N LYS A 30 -13.61 -3.88 -8.32
CA LYS A 30 -12.79 -2.77 -8.79
C LYS A 30 -11.33 -2.92 -8.36
N ILE A 31 -10.43 -2.49 -9.25
CA ILE A 31 -9.01 -2.32 -8.96
C ILE A 31 -8.86 -1.07 -8.08
N LEU A 32 -8.40 -1.27 -6.85
CA LEU A 32 -8.29 -0.19 -5.87
C LEU A 32 -7.13 0.76 -6.19
N PRO A 33 -7.30 2.07 -5.93
CA PRO A 33 -6.18 3.00 -5.96
C PRO A 33 -5.26 2.76 -4.75
N TRP A 34 -3.95 2.86 -4.96
CA TRP A 34 -3.01 3.03 -3.87
C TRP A 34 -3.14 4.43 -3.28
N ASP A 35 -3.43 4.52 -1.99
CA ASP A 35 -3.53 5.79 -1.28
C ASP A 35 -2.14 6.24 -0.80
N GLU A 36 -1.48 7.00 -1.66
CA GLU A 36 -0.14 7.55 -1.42
C GLU A 36 -0.11 8.48 -0.20
N ASP A 37 -1.17 9.26 0.02
CA ASP A 37 -1.25 10.18 1.15
C ASP A 37 -1.44 9.43 2.47
N ALA A 38 -2.28 8.40 2.47
CA ALA A 38 -2.43 7.51 3.63
C ALA A 38 -1.14 6.75 3.94
N PHE A 39 -0.39 6.33 2.91
CA PHE A 39 0.93 5.72 3.11
C PHE A 39 1.92 6.72 3.73
N ARG A 40 2.08 7.91 3.15
CA ARG A 40 2.97 8.96 3.68
C ARG A 40 2.64 9.36 5.12
N ALA A 41 1.37 9.33 5.50
CA ALA A 41 0.95 9.64 6.85
C ALA A 41 1.46 8.64 7.90
N VAL A 42 1.73 7.39 7.50
CA VAL A 42 2.19 6.32 8.40
C VAL A 42 3.61 5.83 8.12
N GLU A 43 4.20 6.20 6.98
CA GLU A 43 5.56 5.83 6.59
C GLU A 43 6.62 6.14 7.70
N PRO A 44 6.57 7.29 8.40
CA PRO A 44 7.51 7.56 9.49
C PRO A 44 7.41 6.57 10.66
N PHE A 45 6.30 5.84 10.77
CA PHE A 45 6.00 4.87 11.83
C PHE A 45 6.15 3.41 11.36
N VAL A 46 6.84 3.18 10.23
CA VAL A 46 7.25 1.84 9.81
C VAL A 46 8.17 1.22 10.86
N VAL A 47 7.77 0.07 11.41
CA VAL A 47 8.57 -0.74 12.34
C VAL A 47 9.31 -1.88 11.63
N GLU A 48 8.85 -2.26 10.44
CA GLU A 48 9.51 -3.25 9.60
C GLU A 48 9.32 -2.94 8.12
N LYS A 49 10.41 -3.00 7.38
CA LYS A 49 10.43 -2.96 5.91
C LYS A 49 10.99 -4.29 5.41
N TYR A 50 10.25 -4.95 4.52
CA TYR A 50 10.69 -6.17 3.86
C TYR A 50 10.71 -5.98 2.35
N TRP A 51 11.72 -6.53 1.69
CA TRP A 51 11.85 -6.57 0.24
C TRP A 51 12.32 -7.95 -0.20
N SER A 52 11.83 -8.42 -1.35
CA SER A 52 12.37 -9.60 -2.03
C SER A 52 12.26 -9.48 -3.53
N GLY A 53 13.32 -9.88 -4.24
CA GLY A 53 13.37 -9.90 -5.70
C GLY A 53 12.91 -11.22 -6.34
N GLN A 54 12.51 -12.21 -5.55
CA GLN A 54 12.04 -13.51 -6.04
C GLN A 54 11.01 -14.10 -5.08
N HIS A 55 9.93 -13.36 -4.86
CA HIS A 55 8.86 -13.75 -3.96
C HIS A 55 7.75 -14.52 -4.68
N SER A 56 6.90 -15.16 -3.88
CA SER A 56 5.68 -15.81 -4.35
C SER A 56 4.48 -15.15 -3.68
N ILE A 57 3.51 -14.69 -4.47
CA ILE A 57 2.29 -14.07 -3.93
C ILE A 57 1.06 -14.87 -4.35
N ASN A 58 0.03 -14.86 -3.51
CA ASN A 58 -1.30 -15.26 -3.97
C ASN A 58 -1.85 -14.16 -4.88
N VAL A 59 -2.03 -14.45 -6.16
CA VAL A 59 -2.45 -13.44 -7.16
C VAL A 59 -3.84 -12.87 -6.86
N PHE A 60 -4.67 -13.61 -6.11
CA PHE A 60 -6.00 -13.16 -5.70
C PHE A 60 -5.97 -12.15 -4.55
N GLU A 61 -4.85 -12.04 -3.83
CA GLU A 61 -4.60 -11.01 -2.81
C GLU A 61 -4.10 -9.69 -3.41
N VAL A 62 -3.90 -9.63 -4.74
CA VAL A 62 -3.70 -8.34 -5.40
C VAL A 62 -5.04 -7.61 -5.47
N VAL A 63 -5.11 -6.44 -4.84
CA VAL A 63 -6.34 -5.66 -4.68
C VAL A 63 -6.36 -4.41 -5.56
N GLY A 64 -5.19 -3.91 -5.96
CA GLY A 64 -5.12 -2.59 -6.58
C GLY A 64 -3.83 -2.28 -7.32
N THR A 65 -3.66 -1.00 -7.65
CA THR A 65 -2.52 -0.50 -8.41
C THR A 65 -2.18 0.96 -8.07
N GLN A 66 -0.90 1.30 -8.18
CA GLN A 66 -0.44 2.70 -8.18
C GLN A 66 -0.68 3.41 -9.51
N HIS A 67 -0.96 2.68 -10.60
CA HIS A 67 -1.10 3.29 -11.91
C HIS A 67 -2.50 3.90 -12.11
N PRO A 68 -2.64 5.24 -12.28
CA PRO A 68 -3.94 5.91 -12.28
C PRO A 68 -4.88 5.42 -13.38
N ASP A 69 -4.38 5.14 -14.59
CA ASP A 69 -5.20 4.72 -15.74
C ASP A 69 -6.06 3.47 -15.52
N TYR A 70 -5.72 2.60 -14.55
CA TYR A 70 -6.43 1.34 -14.33
C TYR A 70 -7.26 1.33 -13.05
N GLN A 71 -7.18 2.38 -12.23
CA GLN A 71 -7.91 2.48 -10.98
C GLN A 71 -9.41 2.61 -11.24
N GLY A 72 -10.23 1.96 -10.41
CA GLY A 72 -11.69 2.03 -10.50
C GLY A 72 -12.34 1.16 -11.57
N MET A 73 -11.57 0.67 -12.56
CA MET A 73 -12.03 -0.38 -13.48
C MET A 73 -12.26 -1.69 -12.71
N THR A 74 -13.25 -2.47 -13.12
CA THR A 74 -13.33 -3.87 -12.70
C THR A 74 -12.22 -4.68 -13.34
N TRP A 75 -11.85 -5.80 -12.72
CA TRP A 75 -10.87 -6.72 -13.32
C TRP A 75 -11.29 -7.21 -14.71
N LEU A 76 -12.60 -7.44 -14.93
CA LEU A 76 -13.13 -7.85 -16.23
C LEU A 76 -13.09 -6.74 -17.28
N GLU A 77 -13.39 -5.50 -16.91
CA GLU A 77 -13.22 -4.35 -17.81
C GLU A 77 -11.75 -4.17 -18.18
N PHE A 78 -10.84 -4.29 -17.20
CA PHE A 78 -9.42 -4.15 -17.43
C PHE A 78 -8.87 -5.25 -18.35
N LEU A 79 -9.36 -6.50 -18.21
CA LEU A 79 -9.04 -7.61 -19.12
C LEU A 79 -9.48 -7.33 -20.57
N GLN A 80 -10.58 -6.60 -20.77
CA GLN A 80 -11.12 -6.31 -22.09
C GLN A 80 -10.52 -5.05 -22.71
N GLN A 81 -10.23 -4.03 -21.91
CA GLN A 81 -10.00 -2.66 -22.39
C GLN A 81 -8.65 -2.07 -21.97
N GLY A 82 -7.85 -2.79 -21.18
CA GLY A 82 -6.53 -2.31 -20.74
C GLY A 82 -5.65 -1.91 -21.93
N LYS A 83 -5.01 -0.73 -21.84
CA LYS A 83 -4.29 -0.06 -22.94
C LYS A 83 -3.28 -0.96 -23.66
N ARG A 84 -2.62 -1.89 -22.95
CA ARG A 84 -1.65 -2.84 -23.52
C ARG A 84 -2.09 -4.29 -23.36
N MET A 85 -3.36 -4.53 -23.06
CA MET A 85 -3.88 -5.85 -22.75
C MET A 85 -3.81 -6.79 -23.95
N ARG A 86 -4.17 -6.31 -25.15
CA ARG A 86 -4.06 -7.10 -26.39
C ARG A 86 -2.66 -7.65 -26.65
N GLN A 87 -1.64 -6.82 -26.45
CA GLN A 87 -0.23 -7.24 -26.59
C GLN A 87 0.16 -8.27 -25.53
N ASN A 88 -0.25 -8.06 -24.28
CA ASN A 88 0.07 -8.97 -23.17
C ASN A 88 -0.68 -10.31 -23.28
N LEU A 89 -1.90 -10.31 -23.81
CA LEU A 89 -2.67 -11.53 -24.09
C LEU A 89 -2.02 -12.36 -25.20
N ALA A 90 -1.58 -11.72 -26.29
CA ALA A 90 -0.84 -12.42 -27.35
C ALA A 90 0.47 -13.05 -26.82
N LEU A 91 1.19 -12.33 -25.96
CA LEU A 91 2.38 -12.87 -25.29
C LEU A 91 2.06 -14.01 -24.33
N GLN A 92 0.92 -13.96 -23.63
CA GLN A 92 0.49 -15.07 -22.78
C GLN A 92 0.17 -16.32 -23.59
N GLU A 93 -0.44 -16.19 -24.76
CA GLU A 93 -0.72 -17.32 -25.65
C GLU A 93 0.56 -17.92 -26.22
N SER A 94 1.54 -17.09 -26.62
CA SER A 94 2.79 -17.58 -27.18
C SER A 94 3.83 -18.03 -26.12
N ASN A 95 3.70 -17.56 -24.88
CA ASN A 95 4.59 -17.87 -23.77
C ASN A 95 3.84 -17.93 -22.43
N PRO A 96 3.05 -19.00 -22.19
CA PRO A 96 2.32 -19.17 -20.93
C PRO A 96 3.26 -19.46 -19.75
N ASP A 97 4.44 -20.01 -20.00
CA ASP A 97 5.42 -20.39 -18.97
C ASP A 97 5.95 -19.18 -18.20
N TYR A 98 5.90 -17.99 -18.81
CA TYR A 98 6.09 -16.72 -18.10
C TYR A 98 5.26 -16.64 -16.80
N TYR A 99 4.06 -17.21 -16.74
CA TYR A 99 3.24 -17.22 -15.53
C TYR A 99 3.49 -18.44 -14.64
N LEU A 100 3.85 -19.58 -15.24
CA LEU A 100 3.83 -20.89 -14.58
C LEU A 100 5.16 -21.27 -13.91
N GLU A 101 6.27 -20.68 -14.34
CA GLU A 101 7.59 -20.98 -13.79
C GLU A 101 7.89 -20.21 -12.49
N ASP A 102 8.86 -20.72 -11.72
CA ASP A 102 9.31 -20.10 -10.46
C ASP A 102 10.47 -19.10 -10.65
N ALA A 103 11.01 -19.03 -11.87
CA ALA A 103 12.09 -18.12 -12.22
C ALA A 103 11.68 -16.65 -12.03
N VAL A 104 12.67 -15.81 -11.70
CA VAL A 104 12.50 -14.35 -11.64
C VAL A 104 11.88 -13.87 -12.94
N LYS A 105 10.78 -13.12 -12.83
CA LYS A 105 10.04 -12.67 -14.00
C LYS A 105 10.82 -11.62 -14.77
N LEU A 106 10.93 -11.84 -16.09
CA LEU A 106 11.49 -10.89 -17.05
C LEU A 106 10.50 -10.72 -18.22
N PRO A 107 9.89 -9.54 -18.41
CA PRO A 107 10.02 -8.34 -17.58
C PRO A 107 9.51 -8.56 -16.15
N THR A 108 9.98 -7.75 -15.19
CA THR A 108 9.61 -7.89 -13.78
C THR A 108 8.16 -7.50 -13.51
N MET A 109 7.66 -7.94 -12.35
CA MET A 109 6.38 -7.51 -11.78
C MET A 109 6.64 -7.05 -10.36
N TYR A 110 6.20 -5.83 -10.00
CA TYR A 110 6.48 -5.25 -8.69
C TYR A 110 5.21 -5.02 -7.88
N TYR A 111 5.23 -5.46 -6.63
CA TYR A 111 4.10 -5.35 -5.71
C TYR A 111 4.50 -4.67 -4.41
N VAL A 112 3.61 -3.82 -3.90
CA VAL A 112 3.75 -3.19 -2.59
C VAL A 112 2.58 -3.57 -1.69
N ALA A 113 2.84 -3.75 -0.40
CA ALA A 113 1.79 -3.92 0.61
C ALA A 113 2.12 -3.13 1.87
N ILE A 114 1.08 -2.69 2.57
CA ILE A 114 1.20 -2.10 3.91
C ILE A 114 0.21 -2.78 4.86
N ASP A 115 0.68 -3.20 6.03
CA ASP A 115 -0.13 -3.77 7.13
C ASP A 115 -1.10 -4.87 6.69
N GLY A 116 -0.70 -5.71 5.73
CA GLY A 116 -1.55 -6.80 5.24
C GLY A 116 -2.78 -6.35 4.44
N SER A 117 -2.80 -5.13 3.91
CA SER A 117 -3.90 -4.59 3.07
C SER A 117 -4.14 -5.31 1.74
N GLY A 118 -3.37 -6.36 1.44
CA GLY A 118 -3.26 -6.96 0.11
C GLY A 118 -2.16 -6.29 -0.71
N TRP A 119 -1.91 -6.85 -1.89
CA TRP A 119 -0.88 -6.38 -2.79
C TRP A 119 -1.41 -5.32 -3.75
N TYR A 120 -0.61 -4.29 -4.01
CA TYR A 120 -0.82 -3.31 -5.05
C TYR A 120 0.29 -3.43 -6.08
N VAL A 121 -0.05 -3.37 -7.36
CA VAL A 121 0.97 -3.30 -8.40
C VAL A 121 1.63 -1.91 -8.34
N ALA A 122 2.92 -1.87 -8.04
CA ALA A 122 3.69 -0.65 -7.76
C ALA A 122 4.66 -0.27 -8.89
N GLY A 123 4.44 -0.80 -10.08
CA GLY A 123 5.28 -0.55 -11.24
C GLY A 123 4.75 -1.29 -12.45
N ASP A 124 5.66 -1.94 -13.18
CA ASP A 124 5.25 -2.84 -14.25
C ASP A 124 4.61 -4.12 -13.67
N GLY A 125 3.69 -4.71 -14.43
CA GLY A 125 3.01 -5.96 -14.06
C GLY A 125 1.49 -5.91 -14.18
N ASN A 126 0.85 -4.74 -14.20
CA ASN A 126 -0.62 -4.59 -14.14
C ASN A 126 -1.39 -5.56 -15.06
N HIS A 127 -1.07 -5.55 -16.36
CA HIS A 127 -1.76 -6.41 -17.34
C HIS A 127 -1.50 -7.90 -17.08
N ARG A 128 -0.25 -8.25 -16.77
CA ARG A 128 0.17 -9.62 -16.47
C ARG A 128 -0.46 -10.12 -15.18
N THR A 129 -0.62 -9.28 -14.17
CA THR A 129 -1.36 -9.62 -12.95
C THR A 129 -2.82 -9.91 -13.26
N CYS A 130 -3.47 -9.06 -14.06
CA CYS A 130 -4.86 -9.31 -14.47
C CYS A 130 -5.00 -10.64 -15.20
N ILE A 131 -4.13 -10.90 -16.18
CA ILE A 131 -4.09 -12.17 -16.93
C ILE A 131 -3.87 -13.35 -15.98
N ALA A 132 -2.88 -13.27 -15.09
CA ALA A 132 -2.57 -14.30 -14.12
C ALA A 132 -3.78 -14.65 -13.24
N ARG A 133 -4.55 -13.66 -12.76
CA ARG A 133 -5.77 -13.91 -11.97
C ARG A 133 -6.80 -14.75 -12.74
N PHE A 134 -7.11 -14.38 -13.97
CA PHE A 134 -8.09 -15.12 -14.78
C PHE A 134 -7.57 -16.50 -15.20
N MET A 135 -6.30 -16.57 -15.62
CA MET A 135 -5.65 -17.81 -16.02
C MET A 135 -5.60 -18.81 -14.85
N PHE A 136 -5.13 -18.38 -13.68
CA PHE A 136 -4.97 -19.24 -12.51
C PHE A 136 -6.30 -19.69 -11.92
N HIS A 137 -7.34 -18.84 -11.97
CA HIS A 137 -8.68 -19.24 -11.56
C HIS A 137 -9.17 -20.46 -12.34
N ARG A 138 -8.97 -20.47 -13.66
CA ARG A 138 -9.35 -21.60 -14.53
C ARG A 138 -8.50 -22.85 -14.29
N MET A 139 -7.25 -22.68 -13.87
CA MET A 139 -6.32 -23.77 -13.61
C MET A 139 -6.41 -24.33 -12.18
N GLY A 140 -7.19 -23.72 -11.29
CA GLY A 140 -7.19 -24.06 -9.87
C GLY A 140 -5.86 -23.72 -9.17
N ARG A 141 -5.13 -22.71 -9.65
CA ARG A 141 -3.86 -22.23 -9.08
C ARG A 141 -4.07 -20.89 -8.38
N THR A 142 -3.14 -20.51 -7.51
CA THR A 142 -3.19 -19.23 -6.76
C THR A 142 -1.85 -18.49 -6.74
N MET A 143 -0.74 -19.23 -6.66
CA MET A 143 0.58 -18.65 -6.42
C MET A 143 1.25 -18.20 -7.72
N LEU A 144 1.59 -16.92 -7.78
CA LEU A 144 2.44 -16.32 -8.81
C LEU A 144 3.85 -16.15 -8.23
N HIS A 145 4.81 -16.85 -8.82
CA HIS A 145 6.19 -16.93 -8.35
C HIS A 145 7.09 -15.91 -9.06
N GLY A 146 8.32 -15.75 -8.56
CA GLY A 146 9.38 -14.97 -9.21
C GLY A 146 9.14 -13.45 -9.29
N VAL A 147 8.27 -12.91 -8.44
CA VAL A 147 7.90 -11.48 -8.46
C VAL A 147 8.72 -10.66 -7.46
N ASN A 148 8.79 -9.35 -7.69
CA ASN A 148 9.41 -8.42 -6.75
C ASN A 148 8.35 -7.91 -5.78
N VAL A 149 8.65 -7.89 -4.49
CA VAL A 149 7.75 -7.36 -3.46
C VAL A 149 8.46 -6.39 -2.54
N GLU A 150 7.70 -5.45 -2.02
CA GLU A 150 8.06 -4.61 -0.90
C GLU A 150 6.86 -4.55 0.06
N SER A 151 7.09 -4.77 1.35
CA SER A 151 6.02 -4.72 2.34
C SER A 151 6.43 -3.96 3.59
N TYR A 152 5.48 -3.20 4.12
CA TYR A 152 5.67 -2.37 5.28
C TYR A 152 4.74 -2.80 6.40
N ARG A 153 5.30 -2.92 7.61
CA ARG A 153 4.52 -3.00 8.85
C ARG A 153 4.71 -1.71 9.62
N THR A 154 3.60 -1.11 10.05
CA THR A 154 3.60 0.17 10.75
C THR A 154 3.04 0.04 12.16
N ASP A 155 3.49 0.91 13.05
CA ASP A 155 2.84 1.16 14.32
C ASP A 155 1.72 2.19 14.13
N ARG A 156 0.52 1.70 13.80
CA ARG A 156 -0.67 2.54 13.58
C ARG A 156 -1.04 3.34 14.82
N HIS A 157 -0.82 2.77 16.01
CA HIS A 157 -1.07 3.45 17.27
C HIS A 157 -0.13 4.65 17.45
N ALA A 158 1.16 4.48 17.17
CA ALA A 158 2.12 5.59 17.19
C ALA A 158 1.72 6.73 16.24
N ALA A 159 1.27 6.39 15.02
CA ALA A 159 0.80 7.38 14.05
C ALA A 159 -0.44 8.14 14.54
N GLU A 160 -1.40 7.45 15.17
CA GLU A 160 -2.60 8.05 15.76
C GLU A 160 -2.27 8.98 16.93
N VAL A 161 -1.42 8.51 17.85
CA VAL A 161 -0.95 9.31 19.00
C VAL A 161 -0.22 10.56 18.52
N PHE A 162 0.66 10.44 17.53
CA PHE A 162 1.37 11.56 16.92
C PHE A 162 0.40 12.60 16.34
N ARG A 163 -0.55 12.16 15.53
CA ARG A 163 -1.56 13.04 14.93
C ARG A 163 -2.36 13.78 16.00
N ALA A 164 -2.85 13.06 17.01
CA ALA A 164 -3.64 13.63 18.09
C ALA A 164 -2.81 14.60 18.96
N LEU A 165 -1.53 14.29 19.20
CA LEU A 165 -0.61 15.16 19.92
C LEU A 165 -0.34 16.45 19.15
N ARG A 166 -0.04 16.38 17.86
CA ARG A 166 0.13 17.57 17.01
C ARG A 166 -1.12 18.44 16.99
N GLU A 167 -2.28 17.85 16.77
CA GLU A 167 -3.55 18.60 16.77
C GLU A 167 -3.78 19.31 18.12
N MET A 168 -3.50 18.62 19.23
CA MET A 168 -3.65 19.19 20.57
C MET A 168 -2.70 20.36 20.81
N ILE A 169 -1.43 20.22 20.43
CA ILE A 169 -0.40 21.25 20.55
C ILE A 169 -0.82 22.50 19.78
N THR A 170 -1.20 22.33 18.50
CA THR A 170 -1.64 23.44 17.64
C THR A 170 -2.89 24.11 18.19
N ARG A 171 -3.93 23.33 18.53
CA ARG A 171 -5.20 23.87 19.04
C ARG A 171 -5.05 24.67 20.33
N LYS A 172 -4.05 24.34 21.15
CA LYS A 172 -3.78 25.04 22.41
C LYS A 172 -2.71 26.12 22.32
N GLY A 173 -2.05 26.27 21.17
CA GLY A 173 -0.90 27.18 21.03
C GLY A 173 0.21 26.86 22.02
N LEU A 174 0.45 25.58 22.32
CA LEU A 174 1.54 25.20 23.22
C LEU A 174 2.88 25.45 22.52
N PRO A 175 3.92 25.89 23.25
CA PRO A 175 5.28 26.06 22.70
C PRO A 175 5.98 24.69 22.58
N LEU A 176 5.29 23.71 22.00
CA LEU A 176 5.78 22.36 21.76
C LEU A 176 5.83 22.11 20.25
N LEU A 177 6.80 21.34 19.81
CA LEU A 177 6.84 20.76 18.47
C LEU A 177 6.90 19.24 18.61
N ALA A 178 6.02 18.53 17.92
CA ALA A 178 6.05 17.08 17.84
C ALA A 178 6.42 16.65 16.41
N GLU A 179 7.42 15.80 16.30
CA GLU A 179 7.95 15.25 15.05
C GLU A 179 7.98 13.71 15.14
N PRO A 180 7.77 12.98 14.04
CA PRO A 180 7.95 11.53 14.06
C PRO A 180 9.43 11.21 14.28
N TYR A 181 9.70 10.17 15.07
CA TYR A 181 11.05 9.66 15.30
C TYR A 181 11.14 8.20 14.83
N ARG A 182 12.19 7.88 14.07
CA ARG A 182 12.48 6.52 13.62
C ARG A 182 13.98 6.26 13.65
N GLU A 183 14.35 5.14 14.26
CA GLU A 183 15.74 4.67 14.38
C GLU A 183 15.84 3.25 13.83
N LYS A 184 16.79 3.01 12.93
CA LYS A 184 17.04 1.66 12.38
C LYS A 184 17.74 0.80 13.43
N LEU A 185 17.15 -0.35 13.75
CA LEU A 185 17.66 -1.28 14.75
C LEU A 185 18.50 -2.38 14.12
N SER A 186 18.03 -2.96 13.02
CA SER A 186 18.72 -4.06 12.37
C SER A 186 18.44 -4.10 10.86
N ARG A 187 19.28 -4.87 10.17
CA ARG A 187 19.08 -5.32 8.80
C ARG A 187 19.53 -6.77 8.72
N ASP A 188 18.71 -7.58 8.07
CA ASP A 188 19.02 -8.96 7.71
C ASP A 188 18.78 -9.11 6.21
N ASP A 189 19.80 -9.53 5.47
CA ASP A 189 19.74 -9.59 4.01
C ASP A 189 20.67 -10.64 3.39
N THR A 190 20.29 -11.05 2.17
CA THR A 190 21.15 -11.77 1.23
C THR A 190 20.93 -11.19 -0.18
N GLY A 191 21.47 -11.81 -1.23
CA GLY A 191 21.33 -11.30 -2.60
C GLY A 191 19.89 -11.20 -3.14
N GLY A 192 18.90 -11.86 -2.50
CA GLY A 192 17.53 -11.94 -3.02
C GLY A 192 16.44 -11.35 -2.12
N TRP A 193 16.78 -10.92 -0.91
CA TRP A 193 15.81 -10.36 0.04
C TRP A 193 16.49 -9.50 1.10
N MET A 194 15.71 -8.63 1.72
CA MET A 194 16.14 -7.76 2.81
C MET A 194 14.98 -7.55 3.78
N ARG A 195 15.28 -7.54 5.08
CA ARG A 195 14.38 -7.10 6.15
C ARG A 195 15.11 -6.08 7.02
N GLU A 196 14.50 -4.92 7.20
CA GLU A 196 14.96 -3.88 8.14
C GLU A 196 13.91 -3.70 9.24
N THR A 197 14.38 -3.54 10.49
CA THR A 197 13.50 -3.24 11.63
C THR A 197 13.86 -1.89 12.23
N TYR A 198 12.85 -1.22 12.77
CA TYR A 198 12.99 0.13 13.30
C TYR A 198 12.30 0.27 14.66
N ARG A 199 12.90 1.11 15.52
CA ARG A 199 12.24 1.69 16.68
C ARG A 199 11.57 2.97 16.23
N VAL A 200 10.31 3.14 16.60
CA VAL A 200 9.52 4.33 16.31
C VAL A 200 9.12 5.04 17.59
N GLY A 201 8.94 6.35 17.50
CA GLY A 201 8.55 7.20 18.62
C GLY A 201 8.15 8.58 18.14
N ILE A 202 8.02 9.50 19.09
CA ILE A 202 7.70 10.91 18.81
C ILE A 202 8.76 11.77 19.48
N LEU A 203 9.47 12.56 18.69
CA LEU A 203 10.36 13.59 19.21
C LEU A 203 9.51 14.80 19.62
N LEU A 204 9.53 15.13 20.90
CA LEU A 204 8.87 16.28 21.47
C LEU A 204 9.91 17.34 21.85
N ARG A 205 9.84 18.52 21.24
CA ARG A 205 10.67 19.68 21.59
C ARG A 205 9.85 20.70 22.35
N ASP A 206 10.30 21.08 23.54
CA ASP A 206 9.79 22.21 24.31
C ASP A 206 10.57 23.46 23.94
N LEU A 207 9.94 24.33 23.15
CA LEU A 207 10.55 25.55 22.62
C LEU A 207 10.72 26.62 23.70
N ALA A 208 9.95 26.56 24.79
CA ALA A 208 10.08 27.50 25.90
C ALA A 208 11.26 27.14 26.80
N LYS A 209 11.55 25.84 26.97
CA LYS A 209 12.64 25.34 27.82
C LYS A 209 13.91 24.99 27.04
N GLY A 210 13.83 24.91 25.71
CA GLY A 210 14.94 24.48 24.87
C GLY A 210 15.31 23.00 25.08
N THR A 211 14.36 22.16 25.49
CA THR A 211 14.59 20.73 25.77
C THR A 211 13.94 19.85 24.72
N GLU A 212 14.52 18.69 24.46
CA GLU A 212 13.96 17.67 23.59
C GLU A 212 13.93 16.29 24.27
N GLU A 213 12.88 15.53 24.01
CA GLU A 213 12.73 14.15 24.48
C GLU A 213 12.15 13.27 23.37
N VAL A 214 12.69 12.06 23.21
CA VAL A 214 12.08 11.03 22.35
C VAL A 214 11.17 10.18 23.22
N LEU A 215 9.89 10.17 22.89
CA LEU A 215 8.87 9.42 23.62
C LEU A 215 8.51 8.15 22.85
N ALA A 216 8.48 7.02 23.54
CA ALA A 216 7.82 5.83 23.01
C ALA A 216 6.31 6.11 22.82
N PRO A 217 5.60 5.37 21.95
CA PRO A 217 4.18 5.63 21.66
C PRO A 217 3.30 5.75 22.91
N MET A 218 3.48 4.84 23.88
CA MET A 218 2.74 4.86 25.15
C MET A 218 3.10 6.06 26.04
N GLU A 219 4.34 6.55 26.00
CA GLU A 219 4.76 7.73 26.75
C GLU A 219 4.19 9.01 26.14
N ALA A 220 4.19 9.09 24.81
CA ALA A 220 3.55 10.17 24.08
C ALA A 220 2.03 10.21 24.31
N GLU A 221 1.38 9.06 24.41
CA GLU A 221 -0.04 8.97 24.76
C GLU A 221 -0.31 9.49 26.19
N ARG A 222 0.51 9.09 27.16
CA ARG A 222 0.43 9.64 28.53
C ARG A 222 0.63 11.16 28.56
N LYS A 223 1.58 11.67 27.76
CA LYS A 223 1.80 13.13 27.61
C LYS A 223 0.57 13.82 27.03
N LEU A 224 0.00 13.27 25.96
CA LEU A 224 -1.23 13.77 25.33
C LEU A 224 -2.39 13.83 26.33
N ASP A 225 -2.58 12.79 27.14
CA ASP A 225 -3.62 12.73 28.15
C ASP A 225 -3.41 13.73 29.29
N GLY A 226 -2.16 13.95 29.71
CA GLY A 226 -1.80 15.04 30.62
C GLY A 226 -2.23 16.40 30.08
N ILE A 227 -1.90 16.69 28.82
CA ILE A 227 -2.30 17.92 28.14
C ILE A 227 -3.84 18.04 28.09
N LYS A 228 -4.58 16.96 27.78
CA LYS A 228 -6.04 16.99 27.78
C LYS A 228 -6.62 17.35 29.15
N ARG A 229 -6.09 16.78 30.24
CA ARG A 229 -6.60 16.93 31.61
C ARG A 229 -6.41 18.33 32.19
N GLU A 230 -5.25 18.95 32.00
CA GLU A 230 -5.00 20.34 32.42
C GLU A 230 -6.03 21.33 31.85
N ASN A 231 -6.60 20.99 30.68
CA ASN A 231 -7.65 21.78 30.05
C ASN A 231 -9.00 21.72 30.80
N ARG A 232 -9.36 20.54 31.32
CA ARG A 232 -10.63 20.37 32.07
C ARG A 232 -10.60 21.16 33.36
N LEU A 233 -9.48 21.11 34.08
CA LEU A 233 -9.30 21.84 35.33
C LEU A 233 -9.34 23.35 35.09
N ARG A 234 -8.56 23.88 34.13
CA ARG A 234 -8.61 25.33 33.80
C ARG A 234 -9.99 25.83 33.37
N ARG A 235 -10.75 25.04 32.59
CA ARG A 235 -12.11 25.42 32.17
C ARG A 235 -13.12 25.35 33.32
N TRP A 236 -13.00 24.37 34.21
CA TRP A 236 -13.86 24.25 35.39
C TRP A 236 -13.63 25.43 36.36
N TRP A 237 -12.36 25.76 36.64
CA TRP A 237 -12.01 26.91 37.48
C TRP A 237 -12.54 28.24 36.94
N ARG A 238 -12.47 28.49 35.61
CA ARG A 238 -13.06 29.70 35.00
C ARG A 238 -14.59 29.77 35.08
N ARG A 239 -15.29 28.65 35.27
CA ARG A 239 -16.77 28.62 35.43
C ARG A 239 -17.21 28.76 36.89
N ILE A 240 -16.30 28.64 37.85
CA ILE A 240 -16.59 28.75 39.29
C ILE A 240 -16.16 30.10 39.85
N VAL A 241 -15.10 30.69 39.31
CA VAL A 241 -14.50 31.95 39.81
C VAL A 241 -14.84 33.15 38.92
N GLY A 242 -15.64 32.96 37.87
CA GLY A 242 -16.22 34.02 37.03
C GLY A 242 -17.72 33.87 36.98
#